data_AF-A0A0C3F3P8-F1
#
_entry.id   AF-A0A0C3F3P8-F1
#
_cell.length_a   1.000
_cell.length_b   1.000
_cell.length_c   1.000
_cell.angle_alpha   90.00
_cell.angle_beta   90.00
_cell.angle_gamma   90.00
#
_symmetry.space_group_name_H-M   'P 1'
#
loop_
_entity.id
_entity.type
_entity.pdbx_description
1 polymer ?
#
loop_
_entity_poly.entity_id
_entity_poly.type
_entity_poly.pdbx_seq_one_letter_code
_entity_poly.pdbx_strand_id
1 'polypeptide(L)'
;MDELAEHVPKTDRSFQPGHPQYNTHKAHMRREDSSIVPNFLPNTLPRSDRGDREYYCCTMLTFFKPWRSGKDLKSSEESWDKAFVAHEFNKRQMEIMKYFNLRYECLDARDDYSAKRDKNDNGISYQWATADVLDGLDDLHDSEIALMGADFDPGKEYDVEEDAINALGRKGMSRKNEMLATERTMTMAGWLDECEDGLPDVGSLTPVKPECEQSSKVWRAAV
;
A
#
# COMPACT_ATOMS: atom_id res chain seq x y z
N MET A 1 37.99 47.53 -12.29
CA MET A 1 38.61 46.21 -12.48
C MET A 1 37.46 45.23 -12.58
N ASP A 2 37.01 45.01 -13.81
CA ASP A 2 36.03 44.01 -14.15
C ASP A 2 36.70 42.64 -14.07
N GLU A 3 36.45 41.91 -12.99
CA GLU A 3 36.78 40.49 -12.93
C GLU A 3 35.75 39.72 -13.75
N LEU A 4 36.28 39.01 -14.74
CA LEU A 4 35.58 38.13 -15.67
C LEU A 4 34.77 37.10 -14.88
N ALA A 5 33.47 37.33 -14.75
CA ALA A 5 32.52 36.27 -14.47
C ALA A 5 32.57 35.30 -15.66
N GLU A 6 33.34 34.21 -15.51
CA GLU A 6 33.35 33.09 -16.43
C GLU A 6 31.90 32.73 -16.78
N HIS A 7 31.61 32.81 -18.07
CA HIS A 7 30.29 32.54 -18.62
C HIS A 7 30.04 31.04 -18.52
N VAL A 8 29.64 30.56 -17.34
CA VAL A 8 29.21 29.17 -17.15
C VAL A 8 28.04 28.96 -18.11
N PRO A 9 28.19 28.12 -19.16
CA PRO A 9 27.14 27.96 -20.15
C PRO A 9 25.89 27.45 -19.45
N LYS A 10 24.79 28.20 -19.56
CA LYS A 10 23.49 27.77 -19.05
C LYS A 10 23.19 26.41 -19.67
N THR A 11 23.11 25.38 -18.83
CA THR A 11 22.76 24.03 -19.25
C THR A 11 21.40 24.07 -19.91
N ASP A 12 21.34 23.77 -21.22
CA ASP A 12 20.08 23.64 -21.93
C ASP A 12 19.29 22.48 -21.33
N ARG A 13 18.11 22.78 -20.81
CA ARG A 13 17.22 21.81 -20.17
C ARG A 13 16.09 21.36 -21.09
N SER A 14 16.18 21.69 -22.38
CA SER A 14 15.27 21.19 -23.40
C SER A 14 15.44 19.67 -23.55
N PHE A 15 14.41 18.98 -24.02
CA PHE A 15 14.54 17.56 -24.36
C PHE A 15 15.52 17.37 -25.53
N GLN A 16 15.80 16.14 -25.96
CA GLN A 16 16.60 15.94 -27.18
C GLN A 16 15.76 16.10 -28.45
N PRO A 17 16.37 16.48 -29.59
CA PRO A 17 15.71 16.47 -30.88
C PRO A 17 15.06 15.10 -31.15
N GLY A 18 13.78 15.09 -31.50
CA GLY A 18 12.98 13.86 -31.69
C GLY A 18 12.11 13.45 -30.50
N HIS A 19 12.29 14.05 -29.32
CA HIS A 19 11.36 13.85 -28.21
C HIS A 19 10.03 14.58 -28.48
N PRO A 20 8.84 13.99 -28.22
CA PRO A 20 7.55 14.63 -28.49
C PRO A 20 7.37 16.01 -27.81
N GLN A 21 8.08 16.22 -26.70
CA GLN A 21 8.02 17.46 -25.92
C GLN A 21 9.20 18.42 -26.18
N TYR A 22 10.07 18.13 -27.17
CA TYR A 22 11.27 18.93 -27.49
C TYR A 22 10.97 20.43 -27.66
N ASN A 23 9.93 20.74 -28.43
CA ASN A 23 9.56 22.13 -28.74
C ASN A 23 8.60 22.76 -27.70
N THR A 24 8.02 21.96 -26.80
CA THR A 24 6.91 22.41 -25.93
C THR A 24 7.28 22.48 -24.46
N HIS A 25 8.25 21.71 -23.98
CA HIS A 25 8.59 21.62 -22.56
C HIS A 25 10.10 21.67 -22.34
N LYS A 26 10.49 22.03 -21.11
CA LYS A 26 11.87 21.94 -20.61
C LYS A 26 11.87 21.30 -19.23
N ALA A 27 12.88 20.48 -18.96
CA ALA A 27 13.07 19.92 -17.63
C ALA A 27 13.46 21.03 -16.65
N HIS A 28 12.90 21.01 -15.45
CA HIS A 28 13.27 21.94 -14.40
C HIS A 28 13.58 21.18 -13.11
N MET A 29 14.85 21.17 -12.72
CA MET A 29 15.26 20.68 -11.41
C MET A 29 14.69 21.61 -10.34
N ARG A 30 13.78 21.09 -9.52
CA ARG A 30 13.30 21.80 -8.33
C ARG A 30 14.43 21.91 -7.32
N ARG A 31 14.44 23.00 -6.56
CA ARG A 31 15.30 23.13 -5.38
C ARG A 31 14.85 22.12 -4.32
N GLU A 32 15.81 21.66 -3.54
CA GLU A 32 15.52 20.78 -2.40
C GLU A 32 14.62 21.53 -1.42
N ASP A 33 13.52 20.87 -1.03
CA ASP A 33 12.48 21.42 -0.16
C ASP A 33 12.12 20.35 0.85
N SER A 34 12.41 20.61 2.13
CA SER A 34 12.18 19.65 3.22
C SER A 34 10.70 19.37 3.48
N SER A 35 9.80 20.18 2.93
CA SER A 35 8.35 19.95 3.02
C SER A 35 7.83 18.95 1.99
N ILE A 36 8.67 18.51 1.05
CA ILE A 36 8.29 17.62 -0.04
C ILE A 36 9.01 16.28 0.12
N VAL A 37 8.24 15.23 0.37
CA VAL A 37 8.75 13.85 0.48
C VAL A 37 8.37 13.08 -0.79
N PRO A 38 9.35 12.54 -1.54
CA PRO A 38 9.08 11.63 -2.64
C PRO A 38 8.34 10.39 -2.14
N ASN A 39 7.22 10.06 -2.76
CA ASN A 39 6.47 8.83 -2.50
C ASN A 39 6.58 7.89 -3.70
N PHE A 40 7.09 6.68 -3.49
CA PHE A 40 7.30 5.68 -4.54
C PHE A 40 6.12 4.71 -4.57
N LEU A 41 5.52 4.54 -5.75
CA LEU A 41 4.38 3.65 -6.00
C LEU A 41 4.73 2.69 -7.16
N PRO A 42 4.45 1.37 -7.08
CA PRO A 42 3.86 0.63 -5.96
C PRO A 42 4.80 0.54 -4.74
N ASN A 43 4.20 0.34 -3.57
CA ASN A 43 4.74 0.59 -2.23
C ASN A 43 5.94 -0.27 -1.79
N THR A 44 6.54 -1.04 -2.67
CA THR A 44 7.44 -2.15 -2.33
C THR A 44 8.76 -2.02 -3.06
N LEU A 45 9.60 -1.13 -2.55
CA LEU A 45 11.00 -1.06 -2.97
C LEU A 45 11.76 -2.29 -2.46
N PRO A 46 12.70 -2.86 -3.22
CA PRO A 46 13.45 -4.03 -2.77
C PRO A 46 14.23 -3.73 -1.50
N ARG A 47 14.27 -4.71 -0.59
CA ARG A 47 15.06 -4.67 0.64
C ARG A 47 16.55 -4.74 0.33
N SER A 48 17.36 -4.06 1.14
CA SER A 48 18.81 -4.10 1.00
C SER A 48 19.45 -5.32 1.69
N ASP A 49 18.75 -5.89 2.68
CA ASP A 49 19.26 -6.90 3.60
C ASP A 49 18.76 -8.32 3.30
N ARG A 50 17.61 -8.45 2.62
CA ARG A 50 16.97 -9.73 2.25
C ARG A 50 16.37 -9.66 0.85
N GLY A 51 16.08 -10.82 0.26
CA GLY A 51 15.45 -10.93 -1.06
C GLY A 51 16.47 -10.98 -2.21
N ASP A 52 16.00 -10.65 -3.42
CA ASP A 52 16.83 -10.68 -4.63
C ASP A 52 17.76 -9.46 -4.72
N ARG A 53 19.05 -9.72 -4.53
CA ARG A 53 20.10 -8.70 -4.60
C ARG A 53 20.32 -8.15 -6.01
N GLU A 54 20.17 -8.95 -7.06
CA GLU A 54 20.30 -8.46 -8.43
C GLU A 54 19.14 -7.50 -8.74
N TYR A 55 17.93 -7.80 -8.28
CA TYR A 55 16.78 -6.91 -8.39
C TYR A 55 16.95 -5.61 -7.59
N TYR A 56 17.48 -5.69 -6.37
CA TYR A 56 17.84 -4.50 -5.58
C TYR A 56 18.84 -3.61 -6.33
N CYS A 57 19.94 -4.18 -6.81
CA CYS A 57 20.99 -3.46 -7.53
C CYS A 57 20.46 -2.81 -8.81
N CYS A 58 19.65 -3.54 -9.59
CA CYS A 58 18.97 -3.01 -10.78
C CYS A 58 18.09 -1.80 -10.44
N THR A 59 17.28 -1.90 -9.38
CA THR A 59 16.37 -0.83 -8.95
C THR A 59 17.14 0.42 -8.52
N MET A 60 18.18 0.26 -7.70
CA MET A 60 18.97 1.41 -7.23
C MET A 60 19.76 2.08 -8.36
N LEU A 61 20.31 1.31 -9.30
CA LEU A 61 20.93 1.88 -10.51
C LEU A 61 19.91 2.67 -11.33
N THR A 62 18.71 2.13 -11.51
CA THR A 62 17.63 2.80 -12.26
C THR A 62 17.23 4.14 -11.67
N PHE A 63 17.27 4.30 -10.35
CA PHE A 63 16.95 5.57 -9.69
C PHE A 63 18.09 6.58 -9.70
N PHE A 64 19.32 6.13 -9.50
CA PHE A 64 20.41 7.03 -9.11
C PHE A 64 21.51 7.18 -10.15
N LYS A 65 21.64 6.23 -11.09
CA LYS A 65 22.58 6.34 -12.20
C LYS A 65 21.84 6.97 -13.40
N PRO A 66 22.31 8.07 -14.00
CA PRO A 66 21.66 8.64 -15.19
C PRO A 66 21.65 7.64 -16.36
N TRP A 67 20.50 7.44 -17.00
CA TRP A 67 20.36 6.50 -18.12
C TRP A 67 19.33 6.98 -19.15
N ARG A 68 19.48 6.50 -20.39
CA ARG A 68 18.49 6.63 -21.48
C ARG A 68 18.10 5.26 -22.04
N SER A 69 18.96 4.27 -21.86
CA SER A 69 18.73 2.87 -22.21
C SER A 69 19.29 1.96 -21.11
N GLY A 70 18.85 0.69 -21.07
CA GLY A 70 19.39 -0.28 -20.11
C GLY A 70 20.90 -0.49 -20.23
N LYS A 71 21.50 -0.23 -21.40
CA LYS A 71 22.95 -0.32 -21.64
C LYS A 71 23.74 0.75 -20.88
N ASP A 72 23.11 1.87 -20.53
CA ASP A 72 23.74 2.90 -19.71
C ASP A 72 23.82 2.46 -18.24
N LEU A 73 22.87 1.64 -17.81
CA LEU A 73 22.86 1.09 -16.46
C LEU A 73 23.89 -0.01 -16.30
N LYS A 74 24.03 -0.88 -17.32
CA LYS A 74 24.80 -2.10 -17.23
C LYS A 74 25.30 -2.61 -18.59
N SER A 75 26.53 -3.12 -18.65
CA SER A 75 27.08 -3.88 -19.79
C SER A 75 26.37 -5.23 -19.98
N SER A 76 26.40 -5.78 -21.20
CA SER A 76 25.71 -7.03 -21.52
C SER A 76 26.27 -8.26 -20.78
N GLU A 77 27.54 -8.23 -20.39
CA GLU A 77 28.24 -9.36 -19.78
C GLU A 77 28.44 -9.23 -18.26
N GLU A 78 28.16 -8.07 -17.67
CA GLU A 78 28.33 -7.88 -16.22
C GLU A 78 27.09 -8.36 -15.45
N SER A 79 27.15 -8.40 -14.11
CA SER A 79 25.97 -8.61 -13.26
C SER A 79 25.45 -7.27 -12.72
N TRP A 80 24.20 -7.20 -12.25
CA TRP A 80 23.68 -5.96 -11.66
C TRP A 80 24.45 -5.59 -10.40
N ASP A 81 24.84 -6.58 -9.60
CA ASP A 81 25.70 -6.36 -8.44
C ASP A 81 27.04 -5.71 -8.81
N LYS A 82 27.73 -6.24 -9.84
CA LYS A 82 29.01 -5.68 -10.29
C LYS A 82 28.85 -4.24 -10.77
N ALA A 83 27.80 -3.95 -11.55
CA ALA A 83 27.51 -2.61 -12.03
C ALA A 83 27.18 -1.64 -10.88
N PHE A 84 26.48 -2.13 -9.85
CA PHE A 84 26.14 -1.36 -8.66
C PHE A 84 27.38 -1.01 -7.85
N VAL A 85 28.26 -1.98 -7.57
CA VAL A 85 29.51 -1.76 -6.82
C VAL A 85 30.47 -0.84 -7.57
N ALA A 86 30.49 -0.93 -8.90
CA ALA A 86 31.34 -0.08 -9.74
C ALA A 86 30.85 1.38 -9.84
N HIS A 87 29.57 1.64 -9.54
CA HIS A 87 29.00 2.99 -9.64
C HIS A 87 29.22 3.80 -8.36
N GLU A 88 29.78 4.99 -8.49
CA GLU A 88 29.98 5.91 -7.36
C GLU A 88 28.70 6.69 -7.05
N PHE A 89 28.00 6.26 -6.00
CA PHE A 89 26.85 6.99 -5.47
C PHE A 89 27.28 8.16 -4.59
N ASN A 90 26.59 9.29 -4.72
CA ASN A 90 26.82 10.43 -3.84
C ASN A 90 26.26 10.18 -2.43
N LYS A 91 26.71 10.97 -1.45
CA LYS A 91 26.30 10.83 -0.04
C LYS A 91 24.78 10.89 0.15
N ARG A 92 24.11 11.78 -0.59
CA ARG A 92 22.66 11.96 -0.51
C ARG A 92 21.91 10.74 -1.07
N GLN A 93 22.40 10.14 -2.15
CA GLN A 93 21.83 8.93 -2.75
C GLN A 93 21.95 7.75 -1.79
N MET A 94 23.13 7.55 -1.18
CA MET A 94 23.32 6.50 -0.17
C MET A 94 22.41 6.69 1.06
N GLU A 95 22.21 7.93 1.49
CA GLU A 95 21.28 8.25 2.58
C GLU A 95 19.83 7.91 2.21
N ILE A 96 19.38 8.25 0.99
CA ILE A 96 18.04 7.89 0.51
C ILE A 96 17.88 6.37 0.41
N MET A 97 18.87 5.64 -0.12
CA MET A 97 18.84 4.17 -0.16
C MET A 97 18.70 3.57 1.24
N LYS A 98 19.40 4.12 2.23
CA LYS A 98 19.24 3.69 3.62
C LYS A 98 17.80 3.87 4.11
N TYR A 99 17.17 5.00 3.79
CA TYR A 99 15.78 5.26 4.18
C TYR A 99 14.76 4.37 3.46
N PHE A 100 15.07 3.82 2.28
CA PHE A 100 14.21 2.82 1.65
C PHE A 100 14.06 1.55 2.52
N ASN A 101 15.08 1.21 3.31
CA ASN A 101 15.04 0.06 4.21
C ASN A 101 14.26 0.33 5.51
N LEU A 102 14.08 1.60 5.88
CA LEU A 102 13.48 2.00 7.17
C LEU A 102 12.06 1.46 7.36
N ARG A 103 11.23 1.43 6.30
CA ARG A 103 9.89 0.85 6.37
C ARG A 103 9.96 -0.61 6.84
N TYR A 104 10.86 -1.39 6.27
CA TYR A 104 11.03 -2.80 6.60
C TYR A 104 11.59 -3.02 8.00
N GLU A 105 12.51 -2.16 8.45
CA GLU A 105 13.00 -2.19 9.83
C GLU A 105 11.87 -1.94 10.85
N CYS A 106 10.95 -1.02 10.55
CA CYS A 106 9.77 -0.79 11.38
C CYS A 106 8.81 -1.98 11.40
N LEU A 107 8.63 -2.64 10.25
CA LEU A 107 7.79 -3.83 10.13
C LEU A 107 8.39 -5.01 10.90
N ASP A 108 9.67 -5.30 10.68
CA ASP A 108 10.40 -6.34 11.41
C ASP A 108 10.34 -6.07 12.93
N ALA A 109 10.46 -4.82 13.37
CA ALA A 109 10.37 -4.46 14.79
C ALA A 109 8.96 -4.65 15.37
N ARG A 110 7.91 -4.38 14.59
CA ARG A 110 6.51 -4.67 14.96
C ARG A 110 6.31 -6.18 15.10
N ASP A 111 6.74 -6.93 14.10
CA ASP A 111 6.54 -8.38 14.04
C ASP A 111 7.33 -9.07 15.17
N ASP A 112 8.57 -8.65 15.42
CA ASP A 112 9.38 -9.09 16.57
C ASP A 112 8.71 -8.79 17.91
N TYR A 113 8.02 -7.66 18.03
CA TYR A 113 7.28 -7.30 19.25
C TYR A 113 6.02 -8.14 19.41
N SER A 114 5.26 -8.37 18.33
CA SER A 114 4.08 -9.24 18.32
C SER A 114 4.45 -10.68 18.72
N ALA A 115 5.48 -11.26 18.11
CA ALA A 115 5.97 -12.61 18.40
C ALA A 115 6.52 -12.76 19.84
N LYS A 116 6.97 -11.66 20.46
CA LYS A 116 7.35 -11.63 21.89
C LYS A 116 6.14 -11.53 22.81
N ARG A 117 5.05 -10.89 22.39
CA ARG A 117 3.77 -10.84 23.13
C ARG A 117 3.10 -12.20 23.18
N ASP A 118 3.05 -12.92 22.05
CA ASP A 118 2.41 -14.25 22.01
C ASP A 118 3.10 -15.26 22.94
N LYS A 119 4.39 -15.04 23.21
CA LYS A 119 5.18 -15.86 24.14
C LYS A 119 5.03 -15.44 25.61
N ASN A 120 4.44 -14.29 25.90
CA ASN A 120 4.42 -13.70 27.23
C ASN A 120 2.96 -13.33 27.60
N ASP A 121 2.31 -14.22 28.36
CA ASP A 121 0.87 -14.25 28.69
C ASP A 121 0.30 -13.01 29.44
N ASN A 122 1.11 -11.95 29.58
CA ASN A 122 0.82 -10.73 30.34
C ASN A 122 0.78 -9.47 29.45
N GLY A 123 0.16 -9.56 28.27
CA GLY A 123 0.12 -8.46 27.30
C GLY A 123 -0.59 -7.21 27.84
N ILE A 124 0.08 -6.04 27.79
CA ILE A 124 -0.57 -4.73 27.98
C ILE A 124 -1.67 -4.59 26.92
N SER A 125 -2.92 -4.51 27.37
CA SER A 125 -4.10 -4.23 26.57
C SER A 125 -4.15 -2.74 26.27
N TYR A 126 -4.09 -2.35 25.01
CA TYR A 126 -4.51 -1.02 24.61
C TYR A 126 -6.04 -1.00 24.75
N GLN A 127 -6.57 -0.25 25.73
CA GLN A 127 -8.02 -0.18 25.98
C GLN A 127 -8.85 0.19 24.74
N TRP A 128 -8.22 0.79 23.73
CA TRP A 128 -8.84 1.21 22.47
C TRP A 128 -8.59 0.27 21.28
N ALA A 129 -7.71 -0.73 21.40
CA ALA A 129 -7.41 -1.68 20.33
C ALA A 129 -7.47 -3.12 20.86
N THR A 130 -8.55 -3.82 20.52
CA THR A 130 -8.70 -5.25 20.78
C THR A 130 -7.72 -6.05 19.92
N ALA A 131 -7.28 -7.23 20.39
CA ALA A 131 -6.39 -8.11 19.62
C ALA A 131 -6.87 -8.33 18.18
N ASP A 132 -8.18 -8.50 18.01
CA ASP A 132 -8.90 -8.66 16.74
C ASP A 132 -8.76 -7.46 15.76
N VAL A 133 -8.49 -6.24 16.27
CA VAL A 133 -8.24 -5.04 15.45
C VAL A 133 -6.77 -4.93 15.06
N LEU A 134 -5.86 -5.45 15.91
CA LEU A 134 -4.45 -5.59 15.55
C LEU A 134 -4.28 -6.68 14.49
N ASP A 135 -4.90 -7.85 14.68
CA ASP A 135 -4.90 -8.96 13.70
C ASP A 135 -5.45 -8.49 12.34
N GLY A 136 -6.58 -7.77 12.33
CA GLY A 136 -7.13 -7.23 11.08
C GLY A 136 -6.26 -6.16 10.40
N LEU A 137 -5.34 -5.51 11.11
CA LEU A 137 -4.36 -4.58 10.53
C LEU A 137 -3.14 -5.33 9.97
N ASP A 138 -2.77 -6.44 10.60
CA ASP A 138 -1.73 -7.35 10.14
C ASP A 138 -2.17 -8.11 8.88
N ASP A 139 -3.41 -8.62 8.83
CA ASP A 139 -4.00 -9.27 7.64
C ASP A 139 -4.07 -8.34 6.42
N LEU A 140 -4.43 -7.07 6.63
CA LEU A 140 -4.48 -6.07 5.57
C LEU A 140 -3.07 -5.80 5.00
N HIS A 141 -2.05 -5.93 5.84
CA HIS A 141 -0.66 -5.71 5.47
C HIS A 141 -0.03 -6.93 4.78
N ASP A 142 -0.32 -8.13 5.26
CA ASP A 142 0.10 -9.38 4.63
C ASP A 142 -0.51 -9.54 3.25
N SER A 143 -1.76 -9.07 3.03
CA SER A 143 -2.33 -8.99 1.70
C SER A 143 -1.63 -7.95 0.78
N GLU A 144 -1.09 -6.85 1.32
CA GLU A 144 -0.30 -5.86 0.57
C GLU A 144 1.10 -6.41 0.23
N ILE A 145 1.71 -7.18 1.13
CA ILE A 145 2.99 -7.88 0.92
C ILE A 145 2.81 -9.06 -0.05
N ALA A 146 1.74 -9.86 0.07
CA ALA A 146 1.49 -10.99 -0.82
C ALA A 146 1.14 -10.56 -2.25
N LEU A 147 0.42 -9.43 -2.40
CA LEU A 147 0.02 -8.91 -3.70
C LEU A 147 1.08 -8.03 -4.38
N MET A 148 2.00 -7.41 -3.62
CA MET A 148 2.99 -6.46 -4.17
C MET A 148 4.42 -6.57 -3.60
N GLY A 149 4.71 -7.45 -2.64
CA GLY A 149 5.99 -7.52 -1.91
C GLY A 149 7.21 -7.93 -2.75
N ALA A 150 8.40 -7.65 -2.19
CA ALA A 150 9.73 -7.87 -2.78
C ALA A 150 10.09 -9.33 -3.09
N ASP A 151 9.20 -10.28 -2.75
CA ASP A 151 9.30 -11.71 -3.08
C ASP A 151 8.36 -12.12 -4.23
N PHE A 152 8.01 -11.17 -5.12
CA PHE A 152 7.35 -11.50 -6.39
C PHE A 152 8.31 -12.28 -7.28
N ASP A 153 8.15 -13.60 -7.29
CA ASP A 153 8.85 -14.52 -8.18
C ASP A 153 7.97 -14.78 -9.40
N PRO A 154 8.28 -14.20 -10.58
CA PRO A 154 7.48 -14.40 -11.79
C PRO A 154 7.47 -15.85 -12.29
N GLY A 155 8.31 -16.73 -11.72
CA GLY A 155 8.35 -18.16 -11.99
C GLY A 155 7.55 -19.01 -11.01
N LYS A 156 6.98 -18.43 -9.94
CA LYS A 156 6.10 -19.14 -9.01
C LYS A 156 4.65 -18.99 -9.42
N GLU A 157 4.00 -20.14 -9.59
CA GLU A 157 2.55 -20.23 -9.64
C GLU A 157 2.05 -19.98 -8.21
N TYR A 158 1.52 -18.79 -7.96
CA TYR A 158 0.82 -18.51 -6.71
C TYR A 158 -0.58 -19.10 -6.88
N ASP A 159 -0.86 -20.16 -6.14
CA ASP A 159 -2.23 -20.66 -5.99
C ASP A 159 -3.05 -19.52 -5.39
N VAL A 160 -3.80 -18.82 -6.24
CA VAL A 160 -4.77 -17.83 -5.79
C VAL A 160 -5.89 -18.64 -5.13
N GLU A 161 -5.84 -18.75 -3.80
CA GLU A 161 -6.94 -19.33 -3.03
C GLU A 161 -8.24 -18.64 -3.47
N GLU A 162 -9.31 -19.43 -3.68
CA GLU A 162 -10.60 -18.97 -4.20
C GLU A 162 -11.21 -17.83 -3.35
N ASP A 163 -10.78 -17.74 -2.08
CA ASP A 163 -11.12 -16.69 -1.12
C ASP A 163 -10.48 -15.33 -1.43
N ALA A 164 -9.33 -15.29 -2.12
CA ALA A 164 -8.68 -14.04 -2.55
C ALA A 164 -9.46 -13.32 -3.66
N ILE A 165 -10.24 -14.06 -4.46
CA ILE A 165 -11.14 -13.49 -5.49
C ILE A 165 -12.39 -12.87 -4.84
N ASN A 166 -12.79 -13.38 -3.67
CA ASN A 166 -13.89 -12.85 -2.87
C ASN A 166 -13.46 -11.77 -1.84
N ALA A 167 -12.18 -11.40 -1.81
CA ALA A 167 -11.66 -10.38 -0.91
C ALA A 167 -12.34 -9.02 -1.16
N LEU A 168 -12.95 -8.46 -0.11
CA LEU A 168 -13.58 -7.15 -0.18
C LEU A 168 -12.52 -6.09 -0.52
N GLY A 169 -12.66 -5.41 -1.66
CA GLY A 169 -11.81 -4.27 -1.99
C GLY A 169 -11.88 -3.16 -0.92
N ARG A 170 -10.96 -2.19 -0.94
CA ARG A 170 -10.82 -1.13 0.08
C ARG A 170 -12.13 -0.52 0.61
N LYS A 171 -13.08 -0.22 -0.28
CA LYS A 171 -14.39 0.34 0.11
C LYS A 171 -15.29 -0.70 0.80
N GLY A 172 -15.24 -1.95 0.39
CA GLY A 172 -15.92 -3.06 1.06
C GLY A 172 -15.35 -3.30 2.44
N MET A 173 -14.03 -3.24 2.59
CA MET A 173 -13.36 -3.38 3.89
C MET A 173 -13.72 -2.24 4.85
N SER A 174 -13.72 -0.98 4.36
CA SER A 174 -14.16 0.17 5.15
C SER A 174 -15.60 0.03 5.65
N ARG A 175 -16.53 -0.46 4.80
CA ARG A 175 -17.92 -0.70 5.20
C ARG A 175 -18.05 -1.84 6.19
N LYS A 176 -17.29 -2.93 6.02
CA LYS A 176 -17.26 -4.05 6.96
C LYS A 176 -16.79 -3.59 8.35
N ASN A 177 -15.75 -2.77 8.40
CA ASN A 177 -15.24 -2.23 9.66
C ASN A 177 -16.25 -1.30 10.34
N GLU A 178 -16.96 -0.48 9.57
CA GLU A 178 -18.02 0.40 10.08
C GLU A 178 -19.22 -0.41 10.62
N MET A 179 -19.60 -1.49 9.93
CA MET A 179 -20.63 -2.43 10.41
C MET A 179 -20.22 -3.09 11.73
N LEU A 180 -18.99 -3.62 11.82
CA LEU A 180 -18.49 -4.26 13.05
C LEU A 180 -18.41 -3.28 14.22
N ALA A 181 -17.98 -2.03 13.98
CA ALA A 181 -17.96 -1.00 15.01
C ALA A 181 -19.38 -0.65 15.50
N THR A 182 -20.35 -0.62 14.58
CA THR A 182 -21.76 -0.37 14.91
C THR A 182 -22.34 -1.51 15.73
N GLU A 183 -22.15 -2.76 15.30
CA GLU A 183 -22.60 -3.95 16.00
C GLU A 183 -22.05 -3.99 17.43
N ARG A 184 -20.74 -3.81 17.62
CA ARG A 184 -20.12 -3.74 18.95
C ARG A 184 -20.72 -2.65 19.82
N THR A 185 -21.01 -1.48 19.23
CA THR A 185 -21.64 -0.37 19.95
C THR A 185 -23.05 -0.73 20.42
N MET A 186 -23.83 -1.40 19.57
CA MET A 186 -25.18 -1.87 19.91
C MET A 186 -25.14 -2.93 21.00
N THR A 187 -24.23 -3.90 20.91
CA THR A 187 -24.02 -4.92 21.96
C THR A 187 -23.63 -4.28 23.29
N MET A 188 -22.62 -3.38 23.30
CA MET A 188 -22.19 -2.72 24.54
C MET A 188 -23.25 -1.81 25.16
N ALA A 189 -24.14 -1.24 24.34
CA ALA A 189 -25.26 -0.44 24.81
C ALA A 189 -26.44 -1.29 25.31
N GLY A 190 -26.33 -2.62 25.28
CA GLY A 190 -27.37 -3.56 25.67
C GLY A 190 -28.56 -3.63 24.71
N TRP A 191 -28.43 -3.08 23.49
CA TRP A 191 -29.50 -3.11 22.49
C TRP A 191 -29.79 -4.51 21.96
N LEU A 192 -28.82 -5.41 22.06
CA LEU A 192 -28.93 -6.81 21.63
C LEU A 192 -29.10 -7.77 22.82
N ASP A 193 -29.20 -7.25 24.04
CA ASP A 193 -29.44 -8.07 25.23
C ASP A 193 -30.88 -8.60 25.22
N GLU A 194 -31.08 -9.76 25.83
CA GLU A 194 -32.42 -10.32 25.98
C GLU A 194 -33.27 -9.37 26.84
N CYS A 195 -34.44 -8.98 26.35
CA CYS A 195 -35.36 -8.13 27.08
C CYS A 195 -35.87 -8.87 28.33
N GLU A 196 -35.63 -8.31 29.52
CA GLU A 196 -36.05 -8.91 30.80
C GLU A 196 -37.58 -9.11 30.88
N ASP A 197 -38.34 -8.26 30.20
CA ASP A 197 -39.82 -8.31 30.16
C ASP A 197 -40.37 -9.32 29.13
N GLY A 198 -39.49 -10.02 28.40
CA GLY A 198 -39.84 -10.92 27.30
C GLY A 198 -40.23 -10.19 26.01
N LEU A 199 -40.52 -10.96 24.95
CA LEU A 199 -41.00 -10.39 23.69
C LEU A 199 -42.41 -9.78 23.92
N PRO A 200 -42.65 -8.53 23.50
CA PRO A 200 -43.99 -7.97 23.54
C PRO A 200 -44.94 -8.83 22.70
N ASP A 201 -46.16 -9.04 23.17
CA ASP A 201 -47.20 -9.72 22.39
C ASP A 201 -47.56 -8.85 21.18
N VAL A 202 -46.90 -9.12 20.06
CA VAL A 202 -47.13 -8.47 18.77
C VAL A 202 -48.33 -9.08 18.02
N GLY A 203 -49.08 -9.96 18.67
CA GLY A 203 -50.19 -10.69 18.07
C GLY A 203 -49.73 -11.73 17.05
N SER A 204 -50.69 -12.22 16.26
CA SER A 204 -50.42 -13.26 15.25
C SER A 204 -49.57 -12.71 14.10
N LEU A 205 -48.30 -13.12 14.04
CA LEU A 205 -47.39 -12.86 12.93
C LEU A 205 -47.72 -13.68 11.66
N THR A 206 -48.88 -14.33 11.61
CA THR A 206 -49.36 -14.97 10.38
C THR A 206 -49.42 -13.92 9.28
N PRO A 207 -48.64 -14.08 8.18
CA PRO A 207 -48.67 -13.14 7.08
C PRO A 207 -50.11 -12.96 6.62
N VAL A 208 -50.60 -11.72 6.61
CA VAL A 208 -51.92 -11.40 6.10
C VAL A 208 -51.94 -11.81 4.63
N LYS A 209 -52.72 -12.85 4.31
CA LYS A 209 -52.93 -13.24 2.92
C LYS A 209 -53.77 -12.15 2.27
N PRO A 210 -53.32 -11.54 1.17
CA PRO A 210 -54.11 -10.56 0.47
C PRO A 210 -55.41 -11.23 -0.02
N GLU A 211 -56.55 -10.57 0.17
CA GLU A 211 -57.85 -11.06 -0.30
C GLU A 211 -57.91 -11.14 -1.83
N CYS A 212 -57.06 -10.36 -2.52
CA CYS A 212 -56.93 -10.38 -3.96
C CYS A 212 -55.45 -10.37 -4.39
N GLU A 213 -55.08 -11.33 -5.24
CA GLU A 213 -53.82 -11.27 -5.97
C GLU A 213 -54.03 -10.47 -7.25
N GLN A 214 -53.45 -9.27 -7.32
CA GLN A 214 -53.51 -8.41 -8.49
C GLN A 214 -52.12 -7.94 -8.89
N SER A 215 -51.90 -7.79 -10.19
CA SER A 215 -50.61 -7.32 -10.72
C SER A 215 -50.33 -5.88 -10.31
N SER A 216 -49.05 -5.51 -10.24
CA SER A 216 -48.60 -4.16 -9.86
C SER A 216 -49.19 -3.06 -10.73
N LYS A 217 -49.60 -3.37 -11.97
CA LYS A 217 -50.28 -2.41 -12.87
C LYS A 217 -51.70 -2.09 -12.43
N VAL A 218 -52.42 -3.08 -11.88
CA VAL A 218 -53.81 -2.92 -11.43
C VAL A 218 -53.86 -2.14 -10.11
N TRP A 219 -52.93 -2.41 -9.19
CA TRP A 219 -52.78 -1.63 -7.95
C TRP A 219 -52.53 -0.14 -8.19
N ARG A 220 -51.73 0.21 -9.20
CA ARG A 220 -51.45 1.62 -9.54
C ARG A 220 -52.61 2.34 -10.22
N ALA A 221 -53.57 1.62 -10.78
CA ALA A 221 -54.72 2.21 -11.47
C ALA A 221 -55.91 2.49 -10.53
N ALA A 222 -55.87 1.96 -9.29
CA ALA A 222 -56.92 2.09 -8.28
C ALA A 222 -56.65 3.22 -7.25
N VAL A 223 -55.54 3.95 -7.39
CA VAL A 223 -55.16 5.15 -6.62
C VAL A 223 -55.29 6.37 -7.51
#